data_AF-A0AA39VAU9-F1
#
_entry.id   AF-A0AA39VAU9-F1
#
_cell.length_a   1.000
_cell.length_b   1.000
_cell.length_c   1.000
_cell.angle_alpha   90.00
_cell.angle_beta   90.00
_cell.angle_gamma   90.00
#
_symmetry.space_group_name_H-M   'P 1'
#
loop_
_entity.id
_entity.type
_entity.pdbx_description
1 polymer ?
#
loop_
_entity_poly.entity_id
_entity_poly.type
_entity_poly.pdbx_seq_one_letter_code
_entity_poly.pdbx_strand_id
1 'polypeptide(L)'
;MLEMMKVNSVAYEELMNDGNKDGLVNLSEKTCSCMKFQVDKLPCRHALAAIRFAKKPFGDFCGDCYKTTSWVEAYSGNIFPVGHPSEWTIPEGVRSMVVYPPPFRAQAGRPKKKRYKSAGEHRNGNTRHCTICGKSGHNRQNCRNAQPCQIPVPSATSTTSATTATSKRPRRPYRCRKCGEEGHNSQKCPLTPEVGGTT
;
A
#
# COMPACT_ATOMS: atom_id res chain seq x y z
N MET A 1 -2.07 19.84 14.98
CA MET A 1 -1.10 19.57 16.06
C MET A 1 -1.89 18.79 17.09
N LEU A 2 -1.48 17.56 17.45
CA LEU A 2 -2.25 16.77 18.43
C LEU A 2 -2.10 17.43 19.80
N GLU A 3 -3.22 17.74 20.46
CA GLU A 3 -3.22 18.36 21.78
C GLU A 3 -3.16 17.27 22.84
N MET A 4 -2.21 17.40 23.78
CA MET A 4 -1.97 16.41 24.84
C MET A 4 -2.23 17.04 26.18
N MET A 5 -3.04 16.37 26.99
CA MET A 5 -3.23 16.72 28.40
C MET A 5 -2.64 15.64 29.29
N LYS A 6 -1.97 16.10 30.36
CA LYS A 6 -1.46 15.22 31.41
C LYS A 6 -2.60 14.95 32.39
N VAL A 7 -3.06 13.70 32.47
CA VAL A 7 -4.13 13.29 33.40
C VAL A 7 -3.55 13.10 34.80
N ASN A 8 -2.38 12.45 34.91
CA ASN A 8 -1.66 12.29 36.16
C ASN A 8 -0.15 12.13 35.90
N SER A 9 0.62 11.67 36.90
CA SER A 9 2.08 11.50 36.77
C SER A 9 2.52 10.55 35.64
N VAL A 10 1.68 9.58 35.26
CA VAL A 10 2.01 8.49 34.33
C VAL A 10 1.07 8.37 33.12
N ALA A 11 -0.10 9.02 33.18
CA ALA A 11 -1.16 8.94 32.18
C ALA A 11 -1.37 10.26 31.42
N TYR A 12 -1.58 10.13 30.13
CA TYR A 12 -1.75 11.22 29.17
C TYR A 12 -2.98 10.94 28.30
N GLU A 13 -3.78 11.97 28.05
CA GLU A 13 -4.94 11.94 27.18
C GLU A 13 -4.69 12.79 25.94
N GLU A 14 -4.95 12.19 24.77
CA GLU A 14 -5.03 12.90 23.50
C GLU A 14 -6.40 13.55 23.36
N LEU A 15 -6.42 14.86 23.11
CA LEU A 15 -7.61 15.58 22.70
C LEU A 15 -7.58 15.76 21.18
N MET A 16 -8.66 15.32 20.53
CA MET A 16 -8.94 15.70 19.16
C MET A 16 -9.59 17.09 19.11
N ASN A 17 -9.44 17.76 17.97
CA ASN A 17 -9.94 19.13 17.74
C ASN A 17 -11.47 19.28 17.89
N ASP A 18 -12.22 18.18 17.88
CA ASP A 18 -13.67 18.10 18.08
C ASP A 18 -14.08 17.86 19.54
N GLY A 19 -13.11 17.85 20.47
CA GLY A 19 -13.34 17.55 21.89
C GLY A 19 -13.48 16.06 22.19
N ASN A 20 -13.31 15.19 21.20
CA ASN A 20 -13.30 13.75 21.40
C ASN A 20 -11.94 13.29 21.97
N LYS A 21 -11.98 12.42 22.98
CA LYS A 21 -10.78 11.88 23.63
C LYS A 21 -10.34 10.61 22.93
N ASP A 22 -9.25 10.68 22.19
CA ASP A 22 -8.86 9.62 21.27
C ASP A 22 -7.46 9.10 21.62
N GLY A 23 -7.35 8.29 22.67
CA GLY A 23 -6.09 7.65 23.06
C GLY A 23 -5.61 7.98 24.47
N LEU A 24 -6.16 7.30 25.48
CA LEU A 24 -5.53 7.23 26.82
C LEU A 24 -4.23 6.43 26.73
N VAL A 25 -3.12 7.01 27.18
CA VAL A 25 -1.78 6.41 27.20
C VAL A 25 -1.26 6.36 28.63
N ASN A 26 -0.77 5.20 29.06
CA ASN A 26 0.02 5.06 30.28
C ASN A 26 1.48 4.74 29.89
N LEU A 27 2.38 5.68 30.16
CA LEU A 27 3.80 5.54 29.80
C LEU A 27 4.56 4.59 30.74
N SER A 28 4.16 4.45 32.01
CA SER A 28 4.84 3.53 32.93
C SER A 28 4.52 2.08 32.61
N GLU A 29 3.27 1.78 32.26
CA GLU A 29 2.83 0.43 31.91
C GLU A 29 3.05 0.09 30.43
N LYS A 30 3.49 1.08 29.62
CA LYS A 30 3.61 0.95 28.17
C LYS A 30 2.28 0.51 27.50
N THR A 31 1.17 1.10 27.94
CA THR A 31 -0.17 0.77 27.43
C THR A 31 -0.83 1.97 26.75
N CYS A 32 -1.70 1.66 25.78
CA CYS A 32 -2.56 2.64 25.15
C CYS A 32 -3.94 2.02 24.90
N SER A 33 -5.00 2.82 25.04
CA SER A 33 -6.37 2.42 24.68
C SER A 33 -6.53 1.92 23.24
N CYS A 34 -5.63 2.28 22.32
CA CYS A 34 -5.63 1.75 20.95
C CYS A 34 -5.03 0.35 20.79
N MET A 35 -4.54 -0.25 21.88
CA MET A 35 -3.90 -1.56 21.99
C MET A 35 -2.60 -1.80 21.19
N LYS A 36 -2.27 -0.94 20.21
CA LYS A 36 -1.06 -1.10 19.40
C LYS A 36 0.22 -1.07 20.23
N PHE A 37 0.26 -0.25 21.27
CA PHE A 37 1.45 -0.18 22.13
C PHE A 37 1.71 -1.52 22.84
N GLN A 38 0.65 -2.20 23.28
CA GLN A 38 0.71 -3.48 23.96
C GLN A 38 1.00 -4.64 23.00
N VAL A 39 0.42 -4.61 21.80
CA VAL A 39 0.55 -5.67 20.80
C VAL A 39 1.91 -5.62 20.12
N ASP A 40 2.26 -4.46 19.56
CA ASP A 40 3.49 -4.30 18.79
C ASP A 40 4.72 -4.16 19.70
N LYS A 41 4.52 -3.92 21.01
CA LYS A 41 5.57 -3.54 21.98
C LYS A 41 6.39 -2.34 21.50
N LEU A 42 5.81 -1.50 20.63
CA LEU A 42 6.39 -0.29 20.08
C LEU A 42 5.45 0.88 20.35
N PRO A 43 5.97 2.09 20.62
CA PRO A 43 5.12 3.27 20.81
C PRO A 43 4.21 3.52 19.60
N CYS A 44 2.89 3.45 19.82
CA CYS A 44 1.89 3.85 18.82
C CYS A 44 1.88 5.38 18.61
N ARG A 45 1.07 5.89 17.67
CA ARG A 45 0.97 7.35 17.40
C ARG A 45 0.65 8.17 18.67
N HIS A 46 -0.26 7.69 19.51
CA HIS A 46 -0.65 8.36 20.76
C HIS A 46 0.50 8.32 21.78
N ALA A 47 1.14 7.15 21.91
CA ALA A 47 2.28 6.99 22.82
C ALA A 47 3.47 7.85 22.39
N LEU A 48 3.76 7.95 21.10
CA LEU A 48 4.80 8.84 20.58
C LEU A 48 4.51 10.31 20.91
N ALA A 49 3.26 10.74 20.80
CA ALA A 49 2.85 12.08 21.17
C ALA A 49 3.00 12.31 22.69
N ALA A 50 2.55 11.38 23.53
CA ALA A 50 2.72 11.43 24.99
C ALA A 50 4.19 11.45 25.42
N ILE A 51 5.05 10.61 24.80
CA ILE A 51 6.50 10.57 25.05
C ILE A 51 7.14 11.91 24.68
N ARG A 52 6.77 12.49 23.54
CA ARG A 52 7.28 13.78 23.10
C ARG A 52 6.85 14.90 24.03
N PHE A 53 5.60 14.89 24.48
CA PHE A 53 5.09 15.83 25.47
C PHE A 53 5.81 15.68 26.82
N ALA A 54 6.08 14.45 27.25
CA ALA A 54 6.84 14.13 28.45
C ALA A 54 8.35 14.39 28.34
N LYS A 55 8.86 14.76 27.15
CA LYS A 55 10.29 15.01 26.85
C LYS A 55 11.19 13.84 27.24
N LYS A 56 10.73 12.61 27.02
CA LYS A 56 11.51 11.39 27.27
C LYS A 56 12.03 10.79 25.96
N PRO A 57 13.17 10.06 25.98
CA PRO A 57 13.64 9.37 24.79
C PRO A 57 12.69 8.23 24.41
N PHE A 58 12.42 8.08 23.11
CA PHE A 58 11.48 7.07 22.60
C PHE A 58 11.97 5.63 22.84
N GLY A 59 13.29 5.41 22.82
CA GLY A 59 13.90 4.08 22.91
C GLY A 59 13.56 3.34 24.21
N ASP A 60 13.40 4.06 25.32
CA ASP A 60 13.08 3.50 26.64
C ASP A 60 11.69 2.82 26.66
N PHE A 61 10.81 3.24 25.74
CA PHE A 61 9.44 2.77 25.63
C PHE A 61 9.27 1.60 24.66
N CYS A 62 10.28 1.26 23.87
CA CYS A 62 10.27 0.04 23.07
C CYS A 62 10.33 -1.20 23.99
N GLY A 63 9.76 -2.31 23.52
CA GLY A 63 9.89 -3.61 24.15
C GLY A 63 11.32 -4.14 24.07
N ASP A 64 11.70 -4.98 25.02
CA ASP A 64 13.08 -5.49 25.13
C ASP A 64 13.49 -6.32 23.91
N CYS A 65 12.55 -7.02 23.26
CA CYS A 65 12.80 -7.79 22.04
C CYS A 65 13.33 -6.97 20.85
N TYR A 66 13.18 -5.65 20.87
CA TYR A 66 13.72 -4.74 19.85
C TYR A 66 15.09 -4.16 20.22
N LYS A 67 15.63 -4.46 21.41
CA LYS A 67 16.94 -3.98 21.84
C LYS A 67 18.05 -4.85 21.24
N THR A 68 19.16 -4.21 20.91
CA THR A 68 20.38 -4.89 20.44
C THR A 68 20.85 -5.95 21.44
N THR A 69 20.68 -5.72 22.74
CA THR A 69 21.03 -6.69 23.79
C THR A 69 20.29 -8.01 23.60
N SER A 70 18.96 -7.98 23.44
CA SER A 70 18.15 -9.18 23.22
C SER A 70 18.46 -9.85 21.88
N TRP A 71 18.81 -9.06 20.85
CA TRP A 71 19.28 -9.62 19.58
C TRP A 71 20.61 -10.35 19.74
N VAL A 72 21.60 -9.76 20.40
CA VAL A 72 22.90 -10.40 20.66
C VAL A 72 22.72 -11.66 21.50
N GLU A 73 21.89 -11.63 22.54
CA GLU A 73 21.58 -12.79 23.37
C GLU A 73 20.92 -13.92 22.56
N ALA A 74 19.95 -13.59 21.70
CA ALA A 74 19.28 -14.57 20.85
C ALA A 74 20.23 -15.28 19.88
N TYR A 75 21.29 -14.62 19.45
CA TYR A 75 22.32 -15.14 18.55
C TYR A 75 23.65 -15.46 19.23
N SER A 76 23.68 -15.47 20.57
CA SER A 76 24.91 -15.73 21.33
C SER A 76 25.39 -17.18 21.21
N GLY A 77 24.48 -18.10 20.91
CA GLY A 77 24.78 -19.51 20.68
C GLY A 77 25.43 -19.76 19.32
N ASN A 78 26.25 -20.80 19.23
CA ASN A 78 26.82 -21.26 17.98
C ASN A 78 25.73 -21.75 17.03
N ILE A 79 25.64 -21.16 15.85
CA ILE A 79 24.86 -21.70 14.73
C ILE A 79 25.74 -22.69 13.99
N PHE A 80 25.52 -23.98 14.24
CA PHE A 80 26.21 -25.03 13.51
C PHE A 80 25.63 -25.15 12.10
N PRO A 81 26.48 -25.35 11.07
CA PRO A 81 25.98 -25.66 9.73
C PRO A 81 25.20 -26.98 9.78
N VAL A 82 24.15 -27.06 8.97
CA VAL A 82 23.44 -28.33 8.78
C VAL A 82 24.36 -29.26 7.99
N GLY A 83 24.62 -30.45 8.52
CA GLY A 83 25.45 -31.48 7.89
C GLY A 83 24.87 -32.01 6.58
N HIS A 84 25.59 -32.91 5.90
CA HIS A 84 25.10 -33.49 4.65
C HIS A 84 23.83 -34.34 4.91
N PRO A 85 22.80 -34.31 4.05
CA PRO A 85 21.55 -35.06 4.28
C PRO A 85 21.71 -36.57 4.51
N SER A 86 22.79 -37.18 4.02
CA SER A 86 23.09 -38.60 4.26
C SER A 86 23.44 -38.92 5.72
N GLU A 87 23.85 -37.92 6.50
CA GLU A 87 24.22 -38.05 7.91
C GLU A 87 23.02 -37.80 8.84
N TRP A 88 21.88 -37.37 8.29
CA TRP A 88 20.72 -37.02 9.09
C TRP A 88 20.00 -38.28 9.58
N THR A 89 19.85 -38.41 10.90
CA THR A 89 18.98 -39.43 11.48
C THR A 89 17.55 -38.89 11.52
N ILE A 90 16.75 -39.22 10.50
CA ILE A 90 15.35 -38.78 10.39
C ILE A 90 14.44 -39.84 11.02
N PRO A 91 13.65 -39.51 12.06
CA PRO A 91 12.68 -40.44 12.65
C PRO A 91 11.66 -40.94 11.64
N GLU A 92 11.25 -42.21 11.75
CA GLU A 92 10.35 -42.84 10.76
C GLU A 92 9.01 -42.10 10.60
N GLY A 93 8.47 -41.55 11.69
CA GLY A 93 7.24 -40.74 11.65
C GLY A 93 7.37 -39.44 10.85
N VAL A 94 8.57 -38.85 10.78
CA VAL A 94 8.84 -37.67 9.93
C VAL A 94 9.09 -38.10 8.49
N ARG A 95 9.83 -39.19 8.31
CA ARG A 95 10.17 -39.74 6.99
C ARG A 95 8.94 -40.22 6.22
N SER A 96 7.93 -40.72 6.92
CA SER A 96 6.64 -41.12 6.35
C SER A 96 5.64 -39.96 6.17
N MET A 97 5.96 -38.77 6.68
CA MET A 97 5.07 -37.60 6.55
C MET A 97 5.13 -37.04 5.14
N VAL A 98 4.00 -37.07 4.43
CA VAL A 98 3.85 -36.44 3.12
C VAL A 98 3.32 -35.02 3.30
N VAL A 99 4.16 -34.03 3.04
CA VAL A 99 3.77 -32.61 3.06
C VAL A 99 3.32 -32.21 1.66
N TYR A 100 2.01 -32.04 1.48
CA TYR A 100 1.47 -31.52 0.24
C TYR A 100 1.63 -29.99 0.18
N PRO A 101 1.86 -29.42 -1.02
CA PRO A 101 1.80 -27.98 -1.19
C PRO A 101 0.42 -27.46 -0.76
N PRO A 102 0.31 -26.23 -0.22
CA PRO A 102 -0.97 -25.61 0.04
C PRO A 102 -1.86 -25.67 -1.21
N PRO A 103 -3.17 -25.94 -1.07
CA PRO A 103 -4.05 -26.04 -2.22
C PRO A 103 -4.05 -24.74 -3.02
N PHE A 104 -3.43 -24.79 -4.20
CA PHE A 104 -3.36 -23.65 -5.10
C PHE A 104 -4.68 -23.50 -5.85
N ARG A 105 -5.35 -22.37 -5.66
CA ARG A 105 -6.47 -21.96 -6.50
C ARG A 105 -6.00 -20.87 -7.45
N ALA A 106 -5.96 -21.17 -8.75
CA ALA A 106 -5.76 -20.14 -9.76
C ALA A 106 -6.90 -19.11 -9.63
N GLN A 107 -6.56 -17.82 -9.57
CA GLN A 107 -7.59 -16.78 -9.57
C GLN A 107 -8.39 -16.84 -10.87
N ALA A 108 -9.72 -16.75 -10.77
CA ALA A 108 -10.59 -16.68 -11.93
C ALA A 108 -10.20 -15.47 -12.80
N GLY A 109 -9.91 -15.71 -14.07
CA GLY A 109 -9.52 -14.68 -15.01
C GLY A 109 -8.64 -15.18 -16.14
N ARG A 110 -8.38 -14.30 -17.11
CA ARG A 110 -7.50 -14.62 -18.25
C ARG A 110 -6.06 -14.79 -17.76
N PRO A 111 -5.39 -15.91 -18.08
CA PRO A 111 -3.96 -16.06 -17.80
C PRO A 111 -3.17 -14.90 -18.40
N LYS A 112 -2.23 -14.33 -17.63
CA LYS A 112 -1.39 -13.24 -18.12
C LYS A 112 -0.40 -13.78 -19.13
N LYS A 113 -0.30 -13.13 -20.29
CA LYS A 113 0.69 -13.47 -21.33
C LYS A 113 2.13 -13.17 -20.92
N LYS A 114 2.34 -12.27 -19.95
CA LYS A 114 3.67 -11.84 -19.48
C LYS A 114 3.76 -12.00 -17.97
N ARG A 115 4.89 -12.52 -17.49
CA ARG A 115 5.23 -12.58 -16.06
C ARG A 115 5.40 -11.17 -15.50
N TYR A 116 5.11 -10.99 -14.20
CA TYR A 116 5.49 -9.79 -13.47
C TYR A 116 7.01 -9.69 -13.35
N LYS A 117 7.56 -8.55 -13.74
CA LYS A 117 8.99 -8.25 -13.57
C LYS A 117 9.28 -7.92 -12.10
N SER A 118 10.38 -8.45 -11.58
CA SER A 118 10.89 -8.09 -10.25
C SER A 118 11.55 -6.70 -10.28
N ALA A 119 11.85 -6.12 -9.10
CA ALA A 119 12.44 -4.79 -8.99
C ALA A 119 13.76 -4.63 -9.78
N GLY A 120 14.56 -5.70 -9.94
CA GLY A 120 15.80 -5.70 -10.71
C GLY A 120 15.65 -5.91 -12.22
N GLU A 121 14.45 -6.22 -12.72
CA GLU A 121 14.20 -6.53 -14.14
C GLU A 121 13.69 -5.34 -14.96
N HIS A 122 13.68 -4.14 -14.36
CA HIS A 122 13.41 -2.91 -15.08
C HIS A 122 14.57 -2.65 -16.04
N ARG A 123 14.32 -2.78 -17.34
CA ARG A 123 15.31 -2.39 -18.36
C ARG A 123 15.51 -0.87 -18.24
N ASN A 124 16.69 -0.46 -17.75
CA ASN A 124 17.14 0.94 -17.67
C ASN A 124 17.44 1.53 -19.06
N GLY A 125 16.57 1.36 -20.03
CA GLY A 125 16.95 1.59 -21.42
C GLY A 125 15.77 1.74 -22.35
N ASN A 126 14.98 2.79 -22.15
CA ASN A 126 14.34 3.45 -23.28
C ASN A 126 15.01 4.81 -23.44
N THR A 127 16.28 4.79 -23.86
CA THR A 127 16.95 6.02 -24.29
C THR A 127 16.10 6.61 -25.39
N ARG A 128 15.45 7.74 -25.12
CA ARG A 128 14.61 8.39 -26.12
C ARG A 128 15.51 8.90 -27.25
N HIS A 129 15.28 8.38 -28.44
CA HIS A 129 15.92 8.84 -29.66
C HIS A 129 15.11 10.00 -30.24
N CYS A 130 15.80 11.02 -30.75
CA CYS A 130 15.15 12.11 -31.45
C CYS A 130 14.45 11.57 -32.71
N THR A 131 13.17 11.88 -32.90
CA THR A 131 12.40 11.40 -34.06
C THR A 131 12.82 12.06 -35.38
N ILE A 132 13.58 13.15 -35.34
CA ILE A 132 14.07 13.87 -36.52
C ILE A 132 15.43 13.31 -36.99
N CYS A 133 16.35 13.03 -36.06
CA CYS A 133 17.72 12.62 -36.42
C CYS A 133 18.14 11.23 -35.90
N GLY A 134 17.29 10.54 -35.15
CA GLY A 134 17.54 9.20 -34.60
C GLY A 134 18.55 9.13 -33.44
N LYS A 135 19.27 10.23 -33.15
CA LYS A 135 20.29 10.26 -32.08
C LYS A 135 19.65 10.43 -30.70
N SER A 136 20.24 9.79 -29.70
CA SER A 136 19.90 9.96 -28.29
C SER A 136 20.54 11.22 -27.69
N GLY A 137 20.01 11.68 -26.55
CA GLY A 137 20.56 12.83 -25.81
C GLY A 137 19.83 14.17 -26.04
N HIS A 138 18.83 14.20 -26.93
CA HIS A 138 17.94 15.34 -27.11
C HIS A 138 16.58 14.88 -27.66
N ASN A 139 15.56 15.74 -27.56
CA ASN A 139 14.24 15.50 -28.13
C ASN A 139 14.09 16.24 -29.49
N ARG A 140 12.98 16.01 -30.20
CA ARG A 140 12.73 16.66 -31.50
C ARG A 140 12.73 18.20 -31.44
N GLN A 141 12.31 18.79 -30.32
CA GLN A 141 12.22 20.25 -30.17
C GLN A 141 13.61 20.90 -30.10
N ASN A 142 14.56 20.21 -29.48
CA ASN A 142 15.93 20.69 -29.31
C ASN A 142 16.88 20.06 -30.33
N CYS A 143 16.35 19.54 -31.44
CA CYS A 143 17.17 18.95 -32.48
C CYS A 143 17.85 20.04 -33.29
N ARG A 144 19.19 20.02 -33.34
CA ARG A 144 19.96 20.91 -34.21
C ARG A 144 19.68 20.69 -35.71
N ASN A 145 19.10 19.54 -36.07
CA ASN A 145 18.66 19.23 -37.43
C ASN A 145 17.17 19.55 -37.65
N ALA A 146 16.49 20.20 -36.70
CA ALA A 146 15.13 20.68 -36.93
C ALA A 146 15.18 21.78 -38.00
N GLN A 147 14.74 21.46 -39.21
CA GLN A 147 14.51 22.48 -40.23
C GLN A 147 13.31 23.34 -39.79
N PRO A 148 13.45 24.66 -39.69
CA PRO A 148 12.30 25.54 -39.46
C PRO A 148 11.34 25.40 -40.64
N CYS A 149 10.09 25.05 -40.37
CA CYS A 149 9.05 25.12 -41.40
C CYS A 149 8.88 26.59 -41.80
N GLN A 150 9.33 26.97 -43.00
CA GLN A 150 9.01 28.25 -43.59
C GLN A 150 7.58 28.20 -44.14
N ILE A 151 6.61 28.53 -43.30
CA ILE A 151 5.28 28.93 -43.76
C ILE A 151 5.23 30.45 -43.59
N PRO A 152 4.92 31.24 -44.64
CA PRO A 152 4.69 32.68 -44.48
C PRO A 152 3.44 32.87 -43.61
N VAL A 153 3.62 33.38 -42.40
CA VAL A 153 2.51 33.75 -41.51
C VAL A 153 2.04 35.16 -41.86
N PRO A 154 0.75 35.39 -42.18
CA PRO A 154 0.18 36.73 -42.14
C PRO A 154 0.08 37.21 -40.69
N SER A 155 0.34 38.51 -40.51
CA SER A 155 0.56 39.19 -39.24
C SER A 155 -0.66 39.25 -38.31
N ALA A 156 -0.35 39.03 -37.03
CA ALA A 156 -0.90 39.66 -35.82
C ALA A 156 -2.43 39.68 -35.62
N THR A 157 -2.89 39.01 -34.56
CA THR A 157 -3.50 39.72 -33.41
C THR A 157 -3.50 38.86 -32.16
N SER A 158 -3.13 39.48 -31.03
CA SER A 158 -3.15 38.94 -29.69
C SER A 158 -4.59 38.77 -29.20
N THR A 159 -4.93 37.63 -28.60
CA THR A 159 -6.06 37.57 -27.65
C THR A 159 -5.75 36.59 -26.54
N THR A 160 -5.39 37.15 -25.39
CA THR A 160 -5.50 36.55 -24.06
C THR A 160 -6.93 36.10 -23.81
N SER A 161 -7.13 34.83 -23.44
CA SER A 161 -8.33 34.38 -22.72
C SER A 161 -8.04 33.10 -21.95
N ALA A 162 -8.11 33.21 -20.63
CA ALA A 162 -8.13 32.10 -19.68
C ALA A 162 -9.38 31.23 -19.92
N THR A 163 -9.25 29.91 -19.79
CA THR A 163 -10.40 29.00 -19.68
C THR A 163 -10.17 27.96 -18.59
N THR A 164 -10.97 28.12 -17.55
CA THR A 164 -11.30 27.16 -16.48
C THR A 164 -12.25 26.07 -16.99
N ALA A 165 -12.30 24.96 -16.23
CA ALA A 165 -13.31 23.89 -16.18
C ALA A 165 -13.14 22.64 -17.09
N THR A 166 -12.68 21.55 -16.46
CA THR A 166 -12.80 20.17 -16.93
C THR A 166 -14.23 19.65 -16.76
N SER A 167 -15.05 19.74 -17.81
CA SER A 167 -16.38 19.10 -17.87
C SER A 167 -16.23 17.57 -17.97
N LYS A 168 -16.58 16.82 -16.91
CA LYS A 168 -16.77 15.36 -16.98
C LYS A 168 -18.13 15.07 -17.62
N ARG A 169 -18.15 14.28 -18.70
CA ARG A 169 -19.38 13.80 -19.36
C ARG A 169 -20.30 13.08 -18.34
N PRO A 170 -21.63 13.31 -18.37
CA PRO A 170 -22.56 12.59 -17.50
C PRO A 170 -22.58 11.10 -17.85
N ARG A 171 -22.65 10.25 -16.83
CA ARG A 171 -22.74 8.79 -17.01
C ARG A 171 -24.15 8.43 -17.48
N ARG A 172 -24.23 7.58 -18.51
CA ARG A 172 -25.51 7.04 -19.01
C ARG A 172 -26.18 6.18 -17.94
N PRO A 173 -27.51 6.30 -17.74
CA PRO A 173 -28.22 5.49 -16.77
C PRO A 173 -28.18 4.01 -17.14
N TYR A 174 -28.09 3.17 -16.11
CA TYR A 174 -28.02 1.73 -16.24
C TYR A 174 -29.42 1.14 -16.44
N ARG A 175 -29.60 0.35 -17.50
CA ARG A 175 -30.87 -0.24 -17.92
C ARG A 175 -30.87 -1.75 -17.74
N CYS A 176 -31.94 -2.29 -17.17
CA CYS A 176 -32.12 -3.70 -16.89
C CYS A 176 -32.17 -4.51 -18.20
N ARG A 177 -31.35 -5.56 -18.32
CA ARG A 177 -31.31 -6.40 -19.53
C ARG A 177 -32.52 -7.32 -19.71
N LYS A 178 -33.39 -7.48 -18.70
CA LYS A 178 -34.59 -8.33 -18.77
C LYS A 178 -35.84 -7.54 -19.18
N CYS A 179 -36.16 -6.46 -18.48
CA CYS A 179 -37.36 -5.64 -18.76
C CYS A 179 -37.07 -4.36 -19.55
N GLY A 180 -35.80 -3.96 -19.67
CA GLY A 180 -35.44 -2.71 -20.36
C GLY A 180 -35.70 -1.44 -19.57
N GLU A 181 -36.08 -1.50 -18.30
CA GLU A 181 -36.28 -0.32 -17.45
C GLU A 181 -35.01 0.12 -16.72
N GLU A 182 -34.93 1.40 -16.38
CA GLU A 182 -33.77 2.00 -15.70
C GLU A 182 -33.95 1.95 -14.18
N GLY A 183 -32.85 1.92 -13.43
CA GLY A 183 -32.88 1.97 -11.95
C GLY A 183 -32.74 0.62 -11.24
N HIS A 184 -32.73 -0.51 -11.96
CA HIS A 184 -32.45 -1.82 -11.37
C HIS A 184 -31.69 -2.75 -12.33
N ASN A 185 -31.20 -3.89 -11.83
CA ASN A 185 -30.49 -4.90 -12.62
C ASN A 185 -31.35 -6.16 -12.85
N SER A 186 -30.90 -7.04 -13.74
CA SER A 186 -31.64 -8.25 -14.13
C SER A 186 -31.84 -9.28 -13.02
N GLN A 187 -31.12 -9.17 -11.89
CA GLN A 187 -31.29 -10.05 -10.73
C GLN A 187 -32.40 -9.57 -9.80
N LYS A 188 -32.64 -8.25 -9.73
CA LYS A 188 -33.72 -7.65 -8.94
C LYS A 188 -34.89 -7.20 -9.82
N CYS A 189 -35.05 -7.84 -10.98
CA CYS A 189 -36.10 -7.48 -11.90
C CYS A 189 -37.42 -8.11 -11.41
N PRO A 190 -38.48 -7.31 -11.18
CA PRO A 190 -39.74 -7.79 -10.61
C PRO A 190 -40.51 -8.76 -11.54
N LEU A 191 -40.03 -8.97 -12.77
CA LEU A 191 -40.59 -9.93 -13.73
C LEU A 191 -39.97 -11.33 -13.63
N THR A 192 -39.13 -11.64 -12.62
CA THR A 192 -38.68 -13.02 -12.44
C THR A 192 -39.77 -13.85 -11.76
N PRO A 193 -40.21 -14.99 -12.33
CA PRO A 193 -41.10 -15.90 -11.64
C PRO A 193 -40.36 -16.49 -10.44
N GLU A 194 -40.96 -16.36 -9.25
CA GLU A 194 -40.51 -17.02 -8.02
C GLU A 194 -40.49 -18.53 -8.26
N VAL A 195 -39.30 -19.13 -8.32
CA VAL A 195 -39.17 -20.59 -8.42
C VAL A 195 -39.39 -21.14 -7.01
N GLY A 196 -40.56 -21.76 -6.81
CA GLY A 196 -40.95 -22.38 -5.54
C GLY A 196 -39.91 -23.35 -5.00
N GLY A 197 -39.61 -23.22 -3.71
CA GLY A 197 -38.73 -24.11 -2.99
C GLY A 197 -39.35 -25.49 -2.83
N THR A 198 -38.68 -26.52 -3.35
CA THR A 198 -38.92 -27.92 -3.01
C THR A 198 -38.25 -28.25 -1.67
N THR A 199 -39.08 -28.71 -0.73
CA THR A 199 -38.76 -29.59 0.41
C THR A 199 -37.85 -30.76 0.04
#